data_AF-A0A453NQ28-F1
#
_entry.id   AF-A0A453NQ28-F1
#
_cell.length_a   1.000
_cell.length_b   1.000
_cell.length_c   1.000
_cell.angle_alpha   90.00
_cell.angle_beta   90.00
_cell.angle_gamma   90.00
#
_symmetry.space_group_name_H-M   'P 1'
#
loop_
_entity.id
_entity.type
_entity.pdbx_description
1 polymer ?
#
loop_
_entity_poly.entity_id
_entity_poly.type
_entity_poly.pdbx_seq_one_letter_code
_entity_poly.pdbx_strand_id
1 'polypeptide(L)'
;MSLFGLGRNQKTFRPKKSAPSGSKGAQLRKHIDATLGSGNLREAVRLPPGEDINEWLAVNTVDFFNQVNLLYGTLTEFCTSESCPTMTAGPKY
;
A
#
# COMPACT_ATOMS: atom_id res chain seq x y z
N MET A 1 0.90 -31.62 1.16
CA MET A 1 0.14 -30.43 0.70
C MET A 1 -0.67 -29.90 1.87
N SER A 2 -0.18 -28.85 2.54
CA SER A 2 -0.89 -28.09 3.57
C SER A 2 -0.36 -26.66 3.46
N LEU A 3 -0.97 -25.79 2.66
CA LEU A 3 -2.16 -24.99 2.96
C LEU A 3 -2.07 -24.32 4.35
N PHE A 4 -1.38 -23.16 4.35
CA PHE A 4 -1.62 -21.99 5.19
C PHE A 4 -2.03 -22.25 6.65
N GLY A 5 -1.03 -22.45 7.51
CA GLY A 5 -1.22 -22.55 8.97
C GLY A 5 -0.18 -21.74 9.74
N LEU A 6 -0.11 -20.43 9.53
CA LEU A 6 0.60 -19.52 10.44
C LEU A 6 -0.41 -18.55 11.04
N GLY A 7 -0.76 -18.80 12.30
CA GLY A 7 -1.62 -17.94 13.10
C GLY A 7 -1.04 -16.53 13.23
N ARG A 8 -1.59 -15.58 12.47
CA ARG A 8 -1.44 -14.15 12.77
C ARG A 8 -2.68 -13.67 13.50
N ASN A 9 -2.61 -13.74 14.83
CA ASN A 9 -3.45 -12.96 15.71
C ASN A 9 -2.96 -11.50 15.71
N GLN A 10 -2.99 -10.86 14.54
CA GLN A 10 -2.71 -9.43 14.42
C GLN A 10 -4.03 -8.73 14.14
N LYS A 11 -4.31 -7.71 14.96
CA LYS A 11 -5.32 -6.68 14.71
C LYS A 11 -4.90 -5.83 13.49
N THR A 12 -4.56 -6.46 12.37
CA THR A 12 -4.31 -5.77 11.10
C THR A 12 -5.60 -5.14 10.61
N PHE A 13 -5.49 -3.96 10.00
CA PHE A 13 -6.61 -3.31 9.33
C PHE A 13 -7.28 -4.30 8.39
N ARG A 14 -8.51 -4.72 8.74
CA ARG A 14 -9.37 -5.49 7.84
C ARG A 14 -10.05 -4.47 6.93
N PRO A 15 -9.81 -4.49 5.61
CA PRO A 15 -10.58 -3.65 4.71
C PRO A 15 -12.06 -4.00 4.94
N LYS A 16 -12.88 -3.03 5.35
CA LYS A 16 -14.33 -3.21 5.32
C LYS A 16 -14.67 -3.53 3.86
N LYS A 17 -15.25 -4.72 3.62
CA LYS A 17 -15.55 -5.29 2.29
C LYS A 17 -16.49 -4.43 1.42
N SER A 18 -16.90 -3.26 1.89
CA SER A 18 -17.61 -2.26 1.12
C SER A 18 -17.48 -0.93 1.88
N ALA A 19 -16.55 -0.07 1.45
CA ALA A 19 -16.83 1.34 1.62
C ALA A 19 -18.13 1.62 0.84
N PRO A 20 -19.11 2.34 1.40
CA PRO A 20 -20.36 2.59 0.71
C PRO A 20 -20.06 3.13 -0.69
N SER A 21 -20.72 2.58 -1.71
CA SER A 21 -20.61 3.04 -3.09
C SER A 21 -20.88 4.55 -3.11
N GLY A 22 -19.84 5.36 -3.39
CA GLY A 22 -19.89 6.82 -3.28
C GLY A 22 -19.11 7.43 -2.11
N SER A 23 -18.39 6.64 -1.30
CA SER A 23 -17.53 7.18 -0.24
C SER A 23 -16.41 8.05 -0.82
N LYS A 24 -16.08 9.13 -0.11
CA LYS A 24 -15.05 10.10 -0.48
C LYS A 24 -13.69 9.44 -0.78
N GLY A 25 -13.33 8.42 0.00
CA GLY A 25 -12.13 7.61 -0.24
C GLY A 25 -12.12 6.84 -1.57
N ALA A 26 -13.27 6.34 -2.03
CA ALA A 26 -13.36 5.66 -3.33
C ALA A 26 -13.25 6.64 -4.51
N GLN A 27 -13.71 7.88 -4.35
CA GLN A 27 -13.55 8.94 -5.35
C GLN A 27 -12.08 9.37 -5.43
N LEU A 28 -11.44 9.61 -4.28
CA LEU A 28 -10.01 9.93 -4.21
C LEU A 28 -9.16 8.83 -4.84
N ARG A 29 -9.51 7.57 -4.60
CA ARG A 29 -8.79 6.44 -5.21
C ARG A 29 -8.85 6.45 -6.74
N LYS A 30 -10.04 6.70 -7.32
CA LYS A 30 -10.20 6.82 -8.78
C LYS A 30 -9.39 8.00 -9.34
N HIS A 31 -9.31 9.11 -8.60
CA HIS A 31 -8.50 10.26 -9.01
C HIS A 31 -7.01 9.92 -9.06
N ILE A 32 -6.50 9.19 -8.07
CA ILE A 32 -5.11 8.69 -8.05
C ILE A 32 -4.85 7.80 -9.27
N ASP A 33 -5.70 6.78 -9.48
CA ASP A 33 -5.51 5.82 -10.57
C ASP A 33 -5.53 6.49 -11.96
N ALA A 34 -6.35 7.53 -12.13
CA ALA A 34 -6.43 8.29 -13.39
C ALA A 34 -5.23 9.22 -13.63
N THR A 35 -4.64 9.79 -12.58
CA THR A 35 -3.57 10.80 -12.70
C THR A 35 -2.18 10.19 -12.77
N LEU A 36 -1.96 9.00 -12.19
CA LEU A 36 -0.67 8.32 -12.22
C LEU A 36 -0.22 7.93 -13.64
N GLY A 37 -1.15 7.71 -14.57
CA GLY A 37 -0.85 7.40 -15.98
C GLY A 37 -0.47 8.61 -16.85
N SER A 38 -0.55 9.84 -16.31
CA SER A 38 -0.36 11.08 -17.08
C SER A 38 1.11 11.47 -17.33
N GLY A 39 2.07 10.77 -16.71
CA GLY A 39 3.50 11.02 -16.87
C GLY A 39 4.09 12.12 -15.98
N ASN A 40 3.27 12.95 -15.31
CA ASN A 40 3.73 13.95 -14.35
C ASN A 40 3.37 13.59 -12.90
N LEU A 41 4.15 12.70 -12.30
CA LEU A 41 3.94 12.24 -10.93
C LEU A 41 3.96 13.37 -9.90
N ARG A 42 4.74 14.42 -10.11
CA ARG A 42 4.85 15.54 -9.15
C ARG A 42 3.53 16.30 -9.00
N GLU A 43 2.74 16.37 -10.06
CA GLU A 43 1.41 16.99 -10.01
C GLU A 43 0.37 16.02 -9.49
N ALA A 44 0.44 14.74 -9.88
CA ALA A 44 -0.49 13.70 -9.46
C ALA A 44 -0.53 13.46 -7.93
N VAL A 45 0.58 13.71 -7.22
CA VAL A 45 0.65 13.53 -5.75
C VAL A 45 0.17 14.74 -4.94
N ARG A 46 -0.15 15.86 -5.59
CA ARG A 46 -0.61 17.06 -4.88
C ARG A 46 -2.00 16.82 -4.30
N LEU A 47 -2.26 17.39 -3.11
CA LEU A 47 -3.59 17.40 -2.51
C LEU A 47 -4.58 18.09 -3.47
N PRO A 48 -5.65 17.41 -3.90
CA PRO A 48 -6.64 18.04 -4.76
C PRO A 48 -7.35 19.21 -4.06
N PRO A 49 -7.72 20.27 -4.79
CA PRO A 49 -8.43 21.42 -4.20
C PRO A 49 -9.74 21.00 -3.53
N GLY A 50 -9.96 21.41 -2.28
CA GLY A 50 -11.17 21.11 -1.52
C GLY A 50 -11.17 19.76 -0.79
N GLU A 51 -10.10 18.98 -0.89
CA GLU A 51 -9.95 17.71 -0.19
C GLU A 51 -9.32 17.86 1.19
N ASP A 52 -9.66 16.94 2.10
CA ASP A 52 -9.04 16.88 3.43
C ASP A 52 -7.68 16.19 3.34
N ILE A 53 -6.69 16.78 4.00
CA ILE A 53 -5.31 16.27 3.98
C ILE A 53 -5.19 14.89 4.63
N ASN A 54 -5.93 14.62 5.70
CA ASN A 54 -5.84 13.34 6.39
C ASN A 54 -6.51 12.22 5.58
N GLU A 55 -7.63 12.52 4.91
CA GLU A 55 -8.25 11.59 3.97
C GLU A 55 -7.33 11.30 2.77
N TRP A 56 -6.70 12.32 2.20
CA TRP A 56 -5.73 12.15 1.11
C TRP A 56 -4.54 11.27 1.52
N LEU A 57 -3.95 11.54 2.68
CA LEU A 57 -2.85 10.75 3.24
C LEU A 57 -3.30 9.33 3.55
N ALA A 58 -4.50 9.12 4.10
CA ALA A 58 -5.00 7.79 4.42
C ALA A 58 -5.17 6.92 3.16
N VAL A 59 -5.79 7.46 2.10
CA VAL A 59 -5.98 6.73 0.84
C VAL A 59 -4.65 6.36 0.20
N ASN A 60 -3.70 7.31 0.14
CA ASN A 60 -2.37 7.06 -0.43
C ASN A 60 -1.55 6.07 0.43
N THR A 61 -1.63 6.16 1.76
CA THR A 61 -0.91 5.24 2.66
C THR A 61 -1.35 3.79 2.48
N VAL A 62 -2.66 3.57 2.37
CA VAL A 62 -3.21 2.22 2.10
C VAL A 62 -2.77 1.74 0.72
N ASP A 63 -2.70 2.64 -0.27
CA ASP A 63 -2.19 2.29 -1.59
C ASP A 63 -0.73 1.84 -1.56
N PHE A 64 0.15 2.66 -0.99
CA PHE A 64 1.57 2.35 -0.86
C PHE A 64 1.81 1.04 -0.12
N PHE A 65 1.08 0.80 0.98
CA PHE A 65 1.18 -0.47 1.70
C PHE A 65 0.84 -1.67 0.80
N ASN A 66 -0.26 -1.60 0.05
CA ASN A 66 -0.67 -2.70 -0.82
C ASN A 66 0.34 -2.93 -1.95
N GLN A 67 0.87 -1.86 -2.55
CA GLN A 67 1.89 -1.95 -3.60
C GLN A 67 3.20 -2.54 -3.09
N VAL A 68 3.69 -2.08 -1.93
CA VAL A 68 4.91 -2.63 -1.31
C VAL A 68 4.71 -4.08 -0.89
N ASN A 69 3.54 -4.44 -0.35
CA ASN A 69 3.23 -5.81 0.03
C ASN A 69 3.18 -6.75 -1.18
N LEU A 70 2.60 -6.30 -2.30
CA LEU A 70 2.63 -7.04 -3.56
C LEU A 70 4.06 -7.22 -4.07
N LEU A 71 4.86 -6.15 -4.07
CA LEU A 71 6.26 -6.18 -4.49
C LEU A 71 7.07 -7.15 -3.63
N TYR A 72 7.01 -7.03 -2.30
CA TYR A 72 7.72 -7.93 -1.39
C TYR A 72 7.25 -9.38 -1.52
N GLY A 73 5.97 -9.59 -1.82
CA GLY A 73 5.42 -10.91 -2.13
C GLY A 73 6.15 -11.63 -3.27
N THR A 74 6.68 -10.90 -4.26
CA THR A 74 7.48 -11.49 -5.36
C THR A 74 8.91 -11.85 -4.95
N LEU A 75 9.40 -11.31 -3.84
CA LEU A 75 10.78 -11.50 -3.35
C LEU A 75 10.86 -12.42 -2.13
N THR A 76 9.73 -12.76 -1.53
CA THR A 76 9.65 -13.42 -0.22
C THR A 76 10.36 -14.77 -0.15
N GLU A 77 10.52 -15.47 -1.28
CA GLU A 77 11.23 -16.75 -1.33
C GLU A 77 12.76 -16.59 -1.31
N PHE A 78 13.26 -15.43 -1.73
CA PHE A 78 14.69 -15.11 -1.76
C PHE A 78 15.16 -14.42 -0.47
N CYS A 79 14.24 -13.75 0.25
CA CYS A 79 14.52 -13.08 1.52
C CYS A 79 14.24 -14.05 2.70
N THR A 80 15.27 -14.80 3.10
CA THR A 80 15.22 -15.76 4.21
C THR A 80 16.09 -15.27 5.38
N SER A 81 15.98 -15.92 6.53
CA SER A 81 16.86 -15.63 7.68
C SER A 81 18.34 -15.91 7.39
N GLU A 82 18.64 -16.73 6.37
CA GLU A 82 20.02 -17.04 5.96
C GLU A 82 20.56 -16.02 4.96
N SER A 83 19.76 -15.61 3.97
CA SER A 83 20.17 -14.63 2.96
C SER A 83 20.12 -13.19 3.47
N CYS A 84 19.21 -12.89 4.40
CA CYS A 84 19.01 -11.58 5.01
C CYS A 84 18.96 -11.71 6.55
N PRO A 85 20.09 -12.01 7.22
CA PRO A 85 20.14 -12.27 8.66
C PRO A 85 19.82 -11.02 9.50
N THR A 86 19.94 -9.84 8.90
CA THR A 86 19.60 -8.55 9.52
C THR A 86 18.87 -7.70 8.50
N MET A 87 17.87 -6.95 8.95
CA MET A 87 17.13 -6.01 8.11
C MET A 87 18.04 -4.80 7.83
N THR A 88 18.59 -4.74 6.62
CA THR A 88 19.54 -3.69 6.18
C THR A 88 19.11 -3.08 4.86
N ALA A 89 19.62 -1.89 4.52
CA ALA A 89 19.39 -1.24 3.23
C ALA A 89 20.73 -1.04 2.48
N GLY A 90 21.55 -2.10 2.48
CA GLY A 90 22.91 -2.12 1.95
C GLY A 90 23.96 -1.80 3.03
N PRO A 91 25.26 -1.91 2.71
CA PRO A 91 26.33 -1.80 3.71
C PRO A 91 26.42 -0.45 4.45
N LYS A 92 25.72 0.57 3.94
CA LYS A 92 25.71 1.92 4.48
C LYS A 92 24.62 2.15 5.53
N TYR A 93 23.57 1.32 5.58
CA TYR A 93 22.34 1.56 6.33
C TYR A 93 21.90 0.35 7.14
#